data_AF-A0A2V8IGC1-F1
#
_entry.id   AF-A0A2V8IGC1-F1
#
_cell.length_a   1.000
_cell.length_b   1.000
_cell.length_c   1.000
_cell.angle_alpha   90.00
_cell.angle_beta   90.00
_cell.angle_gamma   90.00
#
_symmetry.space_group_name_H-M   'P 1'
#
loop_
_entity.id
_entity.type
_entity.pdbx_description
1 polymer ?
#
loop_
_entity_poly.entity_id
_entity_poly.type
_entity_poly.pdbx_seq_one_letter_code
_entity_poly.pdbx_strand_id
1 'polypeptide(L)'
;MNSHEAMAVPVRVAETIADEIDDMYDQITKRAYEIFRQRGGTASLDLEDWLTAERELLFKPEVDVEDTDLTLTVRVRVGKVRPLEMQLLLSPDAMVIQAGHSATAKRMFRTVQFPRRIDVQKAEVKYEDGYLILTA
;
A
#
# COMPACT_ATOMS: atom_id res chain seq x y z
N MET A 1 23.54 -17.02 20.18
CA MET A 1 22.13 -17.39 19.90
C MET A 1 21.30 -16.15 20.20
N ASN A 2 20.69 -15.43 19.28
CA ASN A 2 20.34 -15.72 17.89
C ASN A 2 20.57 -14.48 17.03
N SER A 3 21.12 -14.70 15.84
CA SER A 3 21.14 -13.73 14.76
C SER A 3 19.68 -13.39 14.42
N HIS A 4 19.23 -12.18 14.73
CA HIS A 4 18.11 -11.61 14.01
C HIS A 4 18.60 -11.42 12.58
N GLU A 5 18.29 -12.37 11.70
CA GLU A 5 18.21 -12.04 10.28
C GLU A 5 17.22 -10.89 10.18
N ALA A 6 17.74 -9.69 9.93
CA ALA A 6 16.93 -8.55 9.59
C ALA A 6 16.22 -8.93 8.28
N MET A 7 15.00 -9.48 8.39
CA MET A 7 14.16 -9.76 7.24
C MET A 7 13.81 -8.42 6.60
N ALA A 8 14.57 -8.04 5.59
CA ALA A 8 14.37 -6.80 4.87
C ALA A 8 13.05 -6.86 4.11
N VAL A 9 12.30 -5.77 4.16
CA VAL A 9 11.12 -5.60 3.29
C VAL A 9 11.63 -5.40 1.87
N PRO A 10 11.14 -6.15 0.87
CA PRO A 10 11.46 -5.91 -0.53
C PRO A 10 11.10 -4.47 -0.94
N VAL A 11 12.11 -3.70 -1.33
CA VAL A 11 11.95 -2.32 -1.83
C VAL A 11 12.27 -2.27 -3.32
N ARG A 12 11.32 -1.76 -4.10
CA ARG A 12 11.50 -1.43 -5.51
C ARG A 12 11.53 0.09 -5.65
N VAL A 13 12.44 0.60 -6.47
CA VAL A 13 12.48 2.02 -6.83
C VAL A 13 11.92 2.18 -8.23
N ALA A 14 11.10 3.22 -8.45
CA ALA A 14 10.58 3.61 -9.74
C ALA A 14 10.51 5.14 -9.85
N GLU A 15 10.28 5.63 -11.07
CA GLU A 15 10.10 7.07 -11.30
C GLU A 15 8.76 7.58 -10.75
N THR A 16 7.72 6.74 -10.82
CA THR A 16 6.38 7.07 -10.35
C THR A 16 5.70 5.82 -9.75
N ILE A 17 4.54 6.03 -9.14
CA ILE A 17 3.69 4.97 -8.59
C ILE A 17 2.38 4.76 -9.38
N ALA A 18 2.26 5.39 -10.56
CA ALA A 18 1.01 5.44 -11.32
C ALA A 18 0.52 4.05 -11.70
N ASP A 19 1.41 3.20 -12.22
CA ASP A 19 1.07 1.83 -12.64
C ASP A 19 0.47 0.99 -11.49
N GLU A 20 0.99 1.12 -10.26
CA GLU A 20 0.45 0.38 -9.10
C GLU A 20 -0.95 0.88 -8.71
N ILE A 21 -1.21 2.17 -8.89
CA ILE A 21 -2.51 2.79 -8.62
C ILE A 21 -3.51 2.34 -9.69
N ASP A 22 -3.13 2.39 -10.97
CA ASP A 22 -3.98 2.00 -12.10
C ASP A 22 -4.33 0.51 -12.03
N ASP A 23 -3.35 -0.36 -11.77
CA ASP A 23 -3.56 -1.80 -11.58
C ASP A 23 -4.55 -2.11 -10.44
N MET A 24 -4.52 -1.31 -9.37
CA MET A 24 -5.45 -1.46 -8.26
C MET A 24 -6.85 -0.95 -8.65
N TYR A 25 -6.95 0.18 -9.33
CA TYR A 25 -8.23 0.71 -9.80
C TYR A 25 -8.90 -0.23 -10.79
N ASP A 26 -8.15 -0.88 -11.66
CA ASP A 26 -8.66 -1.90 -12.57
C ASP A 26 -9.27 -3.08 -11.82
N GLN A 27 -8.62 -3.54 -10.73
CA GLN A 27 -9.13 -4.63 -9.89
C GLN A 27 -10.43 -4.25 -9.18
N ILE A 28 -10.48 -3.05 -8.59
CA ILE A 28 -11.69 -2.54 -7.94
C ILE A 28 -12.83 -2.38 -8.95
N THR A 29 -12.54 -1.83 -10.14
CA THR A 29 -13.54 -1.62 -11.20
C THR A 29 -14.11 -2.94 -11.70
N LYS A 30 -13.27 -3.95 -11.95
CA LYS A 30 -13.71 -5.30 -12.33
C LYS A 30 -14.64 -5.88 -11.27
N ARG A 31 -14.29 -5.75 -9.99
CA ARG A 31 -15.10 -6.27 -8.88
C ARG A 31 -16.41 -5.51 -8.71
N ALA A 32 -16.41 -4.18 -8.84
CA ALA A 32 -17.62 -3.37 -8.80
C ALA A 32 -18.61 -3.77 -9.90
N TYR A 33 -18.10 -4.04 -11.10
CA TYR A 33 -18.91 -4.54 -12.21
C TYR A 33 -19.51 -5.93 -11.93
N GLU A 34 -18.79 -6.82 -11.24
CA GLU A 34 -19.35 -8.10 -10.80
C GLU A 34 -20.49 -7.93 -9.80
N ILE A 35 -20.32 -7.06 -8.80
CA ILE A 35 -21.36 -6.75 -7.80
C ILE A 35 -22.60 -6.18 -8.49
N PHE A 36 -22.41 -5.24 -9.41
CA PHE A 36 -23.47 -4.68 -10.23
C PHE A 36 -24.27 -5.75 -10.99
N ARG A 37 -23.59 -6.70 -11.63
CA ARG A 37 -24.24 -7.82 -12.32
C ARG A 37 -25.00 -8.73 -11.36
N GLN A 38 -24.45 -8.99 -10.16
CA GLN A 38 -25.07 -9.83 -9.15
C GLN A 38 -26.38 -9.24 -8.60
N ARG A 39 -26.50 -7.91 -8.48
CA ARG A 39 -27.75 -7.23 -8.09
C ARG A 39 -28.78 -7.07 -9.22
N GLY A 40 -28.54 -7.69 -10.38
CA GLY A 40 -29.47 -7.73 -11.51
C GLY A 40 -29.26 -6.62 -12.54
N GLY A 41 -28.28 -5.74 -12.36
CA GLY A 41 -27.89 -4.74 -13.37
C GLY A 41 -28.98 -3.73 -13.74
N THR A 42 -29.97 -3.52 -12.87
CA THR A 42 -31.17 -2.72 -13.17
C THR A 42 -31.03 -1.22 -12.84
N ALA A 43 -29.91 -0.83 -12.22
CA ALA A 43 -29.56 0.56 -11.91
C ALA A 43 -28.32 1.02 -12.71
N SER A 44 -27.83 2.25 -12.50
CA SER A 44 -26.47 2.62 -12.91
C SER A 44 -25.44 1.88 -12.04
N LEU A 45 -24.30 1.48 -12.61
CA LEU A 45 -23.11 1.22 -11.79
C LEU A 45 -22.84 2.47 -10.98
N ASP A 46 -23.06 2.39 -9.68
CA ASP A 46 -23.03 3.55 -8.80
C ASP A 46 -21.77 3.53 -7.94
N LEU A 47 -21.53 4.65 -7.26
CA LEU A 47 -20.43 4.81 -6.34
C LEU A 47 -20.44 3.74 -5.22
N GLU A 48 -21.61 3.19 -4.88
CA GLU A 48 -21.74 2.20 -3.80
C GLU A 48 -21.20 0.84 -4.22
N ASP A 49 -21.44 0.39 -5.46
CA ASP A 49 -20.82 -0.83 -6.01
C ASP A 49 -19.29 -0.72 -5.99
N TRP A 50 -18.75 0.47 -6.32
CA TRP A 50 -17.31 0.73 -6.29
C TRP A 50 -16.75 0.75 -4.87
N LEU A 51 -17.41 1.44 -3.93
CA LEU A 51 -16.99 1.48 -2.52
C LEU A 51 -17.10 0.11 -1.86
N THR A 52 -18.09 -0.69 -2.23
CA THR A 52 -18.23 -2.07 -1.75
C THR A 52 -17.09 -2.93 -2.28
N ALA A 53 -16.79 -2.87 -3.58
CA ALA A 53 -15.65 -3.57 -4.16
C ALA A 53 -14.32 -3.18 -3.49
N GLU A 54 -14.09 -1.88 -3.27
CA GLU A 54 -12.90 -1.40 -2.58
C GLU A 54 -12.79 -2.00 -1.18
N ARG A 55 -13.89 -1.98 -0.40
CA ARG A 55 -13.92 -2.55 0.95
C ARG A 55 -13.75 -4.06 0.96
N GLU A 56 -14.23 -4.78 -0.05
CA GLU A 56 -14.04 -6.23 -0.17
C GLU A 56 -12.59 -6.58 -0.48
N LEU A 57 -11.95 -5.83 -1.37
CA LEU A 57 -10.61 -6.14 -1.85
C LEU A 57 -9.51 -5.60 -0.93
N LEU A 58 -9.71 -4.45 -0.29
CA LEU A 58 -8.62 -3.71 0.35
C LEU A 58 -8.71 -3.62 1.86
N PHE A 59 -7.53 -3.73 2.47
CA PHE A 59 -7.23 -3.24 3.80
C PHE A 59 -6.29 -2.04 3.68
N LYS A 60 -6.72 -0.89 4.23
CA LYS A 60 -5.94 0.35 4.23
C LYS A 60 -5.30 0.55 5.61
N PRO A 61 -3.98 0.32 5.78
CA PRO A 61 -3.30 0.53 7.05
C PRO A 61 -3.29 2.02 7.42
N GLU A 62 -3.22 2.28 8.72
CA GLU A 62 -3.01 3.63 9.25
C GLU A 62 -1.58 4.09 8.93
N VAL A 63 -1.47 5.38 8.61
CA VAL A 63 -0.21 6.03 8.23
C VAL A 63 -0.06 7.29 9.06
N ASP A 64 1.14 7.47 9.59
CA ASP A 64 1.60 8.70 10.22
C ASP A 64 2.77 9.25 9.39
N VAL A 65 2.72 10.54 9.08
CA VAL A 65 3.74 11.25 8.29
C VAL A 65 4.24 12.41 9.11
N GLU A 66 5.53 12.39 9.40
CA GLU A 66 6.23 13.42 10.15
C GLU A 66 7.29 14.03 9.25
N ASP A 67 7.16 15.31 8.92
CA ASP A 67 8.13 16.06 8.13
C ASP A 67 8.77 17.15 8.99
N THR A 68 10.10 17.05 9.11
CA THR A 68 10.94 18.02 9.81
C THR A 68 11.93 18.61 8.83
N ASP A 69 12.59 19.70 9.20
CA ASP A 69 13.61 20.36 8.36
C ASP A 69 14.75 19.43 7.91
N LEU A 70 15.01 18.36 8.68
CA LEU A 70 16.13 17.44 8.44
C LEU A 70 15.71 16.08 7.90
N THR A 71 14.48 15.63 8.19
CA THR A 71 14.09 14.24 7.98
C THR A 71 12.59 14.11 7.75
N LEU A 72 12.23 13.32 6.76
CA LEU A 72 10.89 12.81 6.52
C LEU A 72 10.80 11.42 7.12
N THR A 73 9.86 11.21 8.03
CA THR A 73 9.56 9.90 8.59
C THR A 73 8.14 9.50 8.25
N VAL A 74 7.97 8.33 7.65
CA VAL A 74 6.65 7.74 7.40
C VAL A 74 6.52 6.43 8.16
N ARG A 75 5.51 6.34 9.03
CA ARG A 75 5.22 5.15 9.83
C ARG A 75 3.90 4.55 9.37
N VAL A 76 3.91 3.26 9.03
CA VAL A 76 2.73 2.54 8.55
C VAL A 76 2.47 1.34 9.43
N ARG A 77 1.27 1.28 10.03
CA ARG A 77 0.85 0.19 10.90
C ARG A 77 0.42 -1.02 10.07
N VAL A 78 1.32 -1.96 9.86
CA VAL A 78 1.11 -3.17 9.03
C VAL A 78 0.71 -4.40 9.86
N GLY A 79 0.79 -4.31 11.19
CA GLY A 79 0.30 -5.35 12.09
C GLY A 79 1.20 -6.58 12.09
N LYS A 80 0.64 -7.78 11.83
CA LYS A 80 1.36 -9.06 11.87
C LYS A 80 1.82 -9.57 10.49
N VAL A 81 1.72 -8.73 9.46
CA VAL A 81 2.17 -9.09 8.10
C VAL A 81 3.68 -9.27 8.09
N ARG A 82 4.19 -10.38 7.53
CA ARG A 82 5.63 -10.65 7.53
C ARG A 82 6.34 -9.74 6.52
N PRO A 83 7.56 -9.24 6.81
CA PRO A 83 8.33 -8.41 5.88
C PRO A 83 8.43 -8.95 4.44
N LEU A 84 8.65 -10.26 4.27
CA LEU A 84 8.77 -10.91 2.96
C LEU A 84 7.45 -11.01 2.18
N GLU A 85 6.30 -10.84 2.84
CA GLU A 85 4.99 -10.83 2.20
C GLU A 85 4.56 -9.42 1.78
N MET A 86 5.38 -8.41 2.11
CA MET A 86 5.17 -7.02 1.74
C MET A 86 6.03 -6.67 0.53
N GLN A 87 5.55 -5.71 -0.24
CA GLN A 87 6.34 -5.03 -1.26
C GLN A 87 6.16 -3.52 -1.06
N LEU A 88 7.28 -2.82 -1.06
CA LEU A 88 7.31 -1.36 -1.02
C LEU A 88 7.81 -0.86 -2.38
N LEU A 89 7.02 -0.01 -3.03
CA LEU A 89 7.48 0.79 -4.15
C LEU A 89 7.79 2.21 -3.66
N LEU A 90 8.99 2.69 -3.94
CA LEU A 90 9.41 4.07 -3.69
C LEU A 90 9.57 4.83 -5.01
N SER A 91 9.07 6.05 -5.02
CA SER A 91 9.38 7.09 -6.00
C SER A 91 9.83 8.35 -5.24
N PRO A 92 10.42 9.36 -5.91
CA PRO A 92 10.81 10.58 -5.24
C PRO A 92 9.66 11.29 -4.52
N ASP A 93 8.44 11.15 -5.03
CA ASP A 93 7.26 11.93 -4.60
C ASP A 93 6.29 11.14 -3.72
N ALA A 94 6.40 9.81 -3.70
CA ALA A 94 5.44 8.96 -3.01
C ALA A 94 5.97 7.53 -2.79
N MET A 95 5.26 6.79 -1.93
CA MET A 95 5.41 5.34 -1.82
C MET A 95 4.08 4.60 -1.94
N VAL A 96 4.19 3.32 -2.34
CA VAL A 96 3.09 2.35 -2.27
C VAL A 96 3.53 1.15 -1.45
N ILE A 97 2.70 0.78 -0.48
CA ILE A 97 2.86 -0.44 0.32
C ILE A 97 1.75 -1.40 -0.07
N GLN A 98 2.13 -2.65 -0.34
CA GLN A 98 1.19 -3.70 -0.64
C GLN A 98 1.58 -5.02 0.02
N ALA A 99 0.59 -5.82 0.40
CA ALA A 99 0.81 -7.17 0.91
C ALA A 99 -0.43 -8.05 0.74
N GLY A 100 -0.22 -9.36 0.69
CA GLY A 100 -1.28 -10.34 0.54
C GLY A 100 -1.71 -10.51 -0.92
N HIS A 101 -1.45 -11.70 -1.44
CA HIS A 101 -1.89 -12.17 -2.77
C HIS A 101 -2.88 -13.34 -2.65
N SER A 102 -3.41 -13.59 -1.44
CA SER A 102 -4.34 -14.69 -1.21
C SER A 102 -5.72 -14.35 -1.74
N ALA A 103 -6.34 -15.29 -2.45
CA ALA A 103 -7.72 -15.18 -2.93
C ALA A 103 -8.77 -15.02 -1.81
N THR A 104 -8.40 -15.32 -0.56
CA THR A 104 -9.33 -15.37 0.59
C THR A 104 -9.18 -14.23 1.60
N ALA A 105 -8.14 -13.40 1.46
CA ALA A 105 -7.88 -12.31 2.40
C ALA A 105 -7.76 -10.98 1.66
N LYS A 106 -8.23 -9.90 2.29
CA LYS A 106 -8.11 -8.55 1.75
C LYS A 106 -6.63 -8.22 1.52
N ARG A 107 -6.32 -7.65 0.35
CA ARG A 107 -4.99 -7.15 0.02
C ARG A 107 -4.74 -5.88 0.82
N MET A 108 -3.61 -5.81 1.51
CA MET A 108 -3.13 -4.54 2.04
C MET A 108 -2.66 -3.71 0.86
N PHE A 109 -3.17 -2.48 0.72
CA PHE A 109 -2.69 -1.53 -0.28
C PHE A 109 -2.81 -0.10 0.25
N ARG A 110 -1.69 0.63 0.23
CA ARG A 110 -1.64 2.01 0.70
C ARG A 110 -0.68 2.84 -0.13
N THR A 111 -1.18 3.94 -0.65
CA THR A 111 -0.38 5.02 -1.23
C THR A 111 -0.13 6.10 -0.19
N VAL A 112 1.09 6.63 -0.14
CA VAL A 112 1.44 7.80 0.67
C VAL A 112 2.19 8.78 -0.21
N GLN A 113 1.61 9.96 -0.42
CA GLN A 113 2.28 11.07 -1.07
C GLN A 113 3.20 11.75 -0.05
N PHE A 114 4.42 12.09 -0.45
CA PHE A 114 5.35 12.80 0.40
C PHE A 114 5.10 14.30 0.33
N PRO A 115 5.29 15.03 1.44
CA PRO A 115 5.16 16.49 1.46
C PRO A 115 6.27 17.18 0.66
N ARG A 116 7.39 16.48 0.40
CA ARG A 116 8.52 16.94 -0.40
C ARG A 116 9.20 15.75 -1.10
N ARG A 117 9.93 16.05 -2.19
CA ARG A 117 10.72 15.01 -2.87
C ARG A 117 11.82 14.49 -1.97
N ILE A 118 12.08 13.18 -2.02
CA ILE A 118 13.17 12.52 -1.29
C ILE A 118 14.24 11.97 -2.23
N ASP A 119 15.44 11.78 -1.69
CA ASP A 119 16.49 10.98 -2.33
C ASP A 119 16.27 9.50 -1.99
N VAL A 120 15.60 8.78 -2.90
CA VAL A 120 15.24 7.36 -2.72
C VAL A 120 16.45 6.44 -2.51
N GLN A 121 17.66 6.86 -2.88
CA GLN A 121 18.89 6.08 -2.66
C GLN A 121 19.44 6.22 -1.24
N LYS A 122 19.04 7.28 -0.53
CA LYS A 122 19.41 7.52 0.88
C LYS A 122 18.32 7.12 1.86
N ALA A 123 17.13 6.80 1.35
CA ALA A 123 16.01 6.41 2.17
C ALA A 123 16.27 5.05 2.84
N GLU A 124 15.99 4.97 4.13
CA GLU A 124 16.06 3.73 4.91
C GLU A 124 14.66 3.20 5.19
N VAL A 125 14.50 1.88 5.12
CA VAL A 125 13.25 1.19 5.44
C VAL A 125 13.51 0.16 6.53
N LYS A 126 12.75 0.26 7.62
CA LYS A 126 12.83 -0.63 8.78
C LYS A 126 11.47 -1.22 9.08
N TYR A 127 11.48 -2.43 9.64
CA TYR A 127 10.30 -3.07 10.19
C TYR A 127 10.53 -3.33 11.67
N GLU A 128 9.72 -2.73 12.52
CA GLU A 128 9.85 -2.80 13.99
C GLU A 128 8.46 -2.75 14.63
N ASP A 129 8.18 -3.65 15.56
CA ASP A 129 6.94 -3.70 16.35
C ASP A 129 5.62 -3.59 15.55
N GLY A 130 5.58 -4.17 14.35
CA GLY A 130 4.40 -4.15 13.48
C GLY A 130 4.24 -2.86 12.68
N TYR A 131 5.27 -2.02 12.64
CA TYR A 131 5.36 -0.83 11.82
C TYR A 131 6.39 -0.99 10.72
N LEU A 132 6.03 -0.54 9.52
CA LEU A 132 6.99 -0.18 8.49
C LEU A 132 7.37 1.29 8.70
N ILE A 133 8.66 1.58 8.79
CA ILE A 133 9.19 2.93 9.00
C ILE A 133 10.11 3.27 7.83
N LEU A 134 9.75 4.30 7.07
CA LEU A 134 10.59 4.93 6.06
C LEU A 134 11.21 6.19 6.66
N THR A 135 12.51 6.39 6.49
CA THR A 135 13.23 7.60 6.90
C THR A 135 14.05 8.14 5.73
N ALA A 136 13.90 9.41 5.39
CA ALA A 136 14.54 10.04 4.23
C ALA A 136 14.89 11.53 4.42
#